data_AF-A0A356KNA2-F1
#
_entry.id   AF-A0A356KNA2-F1
#
_cell.length_a   1.000
_cell.length_b   1.000
_cell.length_c   1.000
_cell.angle_alpha   90.00
_cell.angle_beta   90.00
_cell.angle_gamma   90.00
#
_symmetry.space_group_name_H-M   'P 1'
#
loop_
_entity.id
_entity.type
_entity.pdbx_description
1 polymer ?
#
loop_
_entity_poly.entity_id
_entity_poly.type
_entity_poly.pdbx_seq_one_letter_code
_entity_poly.pdbx_strand_id
1 'polypeptide(L)'
;MDASFDDALDRELLRDLSARRDGPGLVRLGAQLLLLLAGGALLVAAPPLIAGEGPALAAWSPLQGAAALLGLTLLSLANLSLFATLHESTHGTAFRQRALNEAAAWFAALAGQIMPPQLMREFHFAHHRHTHELEQDPELGGLAFMARWPRGLLWLGTVSGL
;
A
#
# COMPACT_ATOMS: atom_id res chain seq x y z
N MET A 1 -21.16 18.44 18.72
CA MET A 1 -19.74 18.04 18.85
C MET A 1 -19.00 19.36 18.81
N ASP A 2 -18.91 20.02 19.96
CA ASP A 2 -18.65 21.48 20.00
C ASP A 2 -17.35 21.77 20.78
N ALA A 3 -16.43 20.80 20.81
CA ALA A 3 -15.06 21.09 21.20
C ALA A 3 -14.38 21.74 20.00
N SER A 4 -14.26 23.07 20.03
CA SER A 4 -13.35 23.79 19.16
C SER A 4 -11.93 23.26 19.42
N PHE A 5 -11.32 22.68 18.37
CA PHE A 5 -9.93 22.21 18.40
C PHE A 5 -8.93 23.36 18.18
N ASP A 6 -9.41 24.62 18.19
CA ASP A 6 -8.65 25.77 17.68
C ASP A 6 -7.39 26.08 18.52
N ASP A 7 -7.31 25.58 19.75
CA ASP A 7 -6.17 25.78 20.68
C ASP A 7 -5.56 24.47 21.22
N ALA A 8 -5.86 23.30 20.63
CA ALA A 8 -5.44 22.02 21.19
C ALA A 8 -3.94 21.70 21.01
N LEU A 9 -3.25 22.33 20.05
CA LEU A 9 -1.85 22.09 19.73
C LEU A 9 -1.13 23.40 19.40
N ASP A 10 -0.07 23.69 20.15
CA ASP A 10 0.84 24.79 19.83
C ASP A 10 1.45 24.62 18.42
N ARG A 11 1.62 25.74 17.71
CA ARG A 11 2.09 25.75 16.31
C ARG A 11 3.53 25.24 16.19
N GLU A 12 4.38 25.53 17.17
CA GLU A 12 5.75 25.05 17.17
C GLU A 12 5.80 23.54 17.37
N LEU A 13 5.01 23.01 18.33
CA LEU A 13 4.84 21.57 18.49
C LEU A 13 4.32 20.89 17.21
N LEU A 14 3.30 21.45 16.57
CA LEU A 14 2.76 20.90 15.31
C LEU A 14 3.80 20.88 14.20
N ARG A 15 4.60 21.94 14.08
CA ARG A 15 5.70 22.01 13.10
C ARG A 15 6.73 20.93 13.35
N ASP A 16 7.11 20.72 14.61
CA ASP A 16 8.12 19.74 15.01
C ASP A 16 7.63 18.30 14.80
N LEU A 17 6.36 18.01 15.11
CA LEU A 17 5.72 16.72 14.84
C LEU A 17 5.56 16.45 13.33
N SER A 18 5.39 17.51 12.53
CA SER A 18 5.27 17.43 11.07
C SER A 18 6.62 17.46 10.33
N ALA A 19 7.73 17.42 11.07
CA ALA A 19 9.07 17.49 10.47
C ALA A 19 9.38 16.24 9.64
N ARG A 20 9.68 16.45 8.35
CA ARG A 20 9.97 15.38 7.39
C ARG A 20 11.47 15.07 7.35
N ARG A 21 11.81 13.79 7.20
CA ARG A 21 13.20 13.30 7.11
C ARG A 21 13.35 12.27 6.01
N ASP A 22 14.39 12.43 5.18
CA ASP A 22 14.63 11.51 4.06
C ASP A 22 15.14 10.13 4.51
N GLY A 23 16.05 10.10 5.51
CA GLY A 23 16.76 8.89 5.93
C GLY A 23 15.84 7.71 6.32
N PRO A 24 14.91 7.88 7.28
CA PRO A 24 13.99 6.81 7.65
C PRO A 24 13.11 6.33 6.48
N GLY A 25 12.71 7.24 5.58
CA GLY A 25 11.97 6.90 4.36
C GLY A 25 12.79 6.01 3.42
N LEU A 26 14.06 6.35 3.20
CA LEU A 26 14.96 5.57 2.34
C LEU A 26 15.22 4.17 2.89
N VAL A 27 15.35 4.01 4.21
CA VAL A 27 15.50 2.69 4.85
C VAL A 27 14.26 1.83 4.62
N ARG A 28 13.06 2.39 4.81
CA ARG A 28 11.79 1.68 4.56
C ARG A 28 11.62 1.30 3.09
N LEU A 29 11.89 2.23 2.18
CA LEU A 29 11.85 1.97 0.74
C LEU A 29 12.86 0.89 0.32
N GLY A 30 14.08 0.92 0.87
CA GLY A 30 15.08 -0.11 0.65
C GLY A 30 14.64 -1.49 1.15
N ALA A 31 14.00 -1.56 2.31
CA ALA A 31 13.43 -2.80 2.83
C ALA A 31 12.29 -3.34 1.93
N GLN A 32 11.41 -2.47 1.45
CA GLN A 32 10.34 -2.83 0.51
C GLN A 32 10.91 -3.36 -0.81
N LEU A 33 11.93 -2.70 -1.36
CA LEU A 33 12.61 -3.15 -2.57
C LEU A 33 13.28 -4.52 -2.35
N LEU A 34 13.91 -4.73 -1.20
CA LEU A 34 14.51 -6.03 -0.85
C LEU A 34 13.46 -7.14 -0.78
N LEU A 35 12.30 -6.90 -0.15
CA LEU A 35 11.20 -7.86 -0.10
C LEU A 35 10.69 -8.20 -1.51
N LEU A 36 10.51 -7.19 -2.35
CA LEU A 36 10.07 -7.36 -3.73
C LEU A 36 11.06 -8.22 -4.54
N LEU A 37 12.35 -7.87 -4.49
CA LEU A 37 13.40 -8.58 -5.21
C LEU A 37 13.62 -10.00 -4.69
N ALA A 38 13.64 -10.19 -3.36
CA ALA A 38 13.79 -11.51 -2.75
C ALA A 38 12.60 -12.41 -3.06
N GLY A 39 11.38 -11.88 -2.96
CA GLY A 39 10.17 -12.62 -3.31
C GLY A 39 10.13 -13.04 -4.77
N GLY A 40 10.47 -12.12 -5.68
CA GLY A 40 10.59 -12.41 -7.11
C GLY A 40 11.68 -13.43 -7.42
N ALA A 41 12.85 -13.31 -6.81
CA ALA A 41 13.95 -14.26 -6.98
C ALA A 41 13.57 -15.68 -6.53
N LEU A 42 12.87 -15.82 -5.40
CA LEU A 42 12.38 -17.11 -4.91
C LEU A 42 11.38 -17.76 -5.86
N LEU A 43 10.47 -16.96 -6.46
CA LEU A 43 9.54 -17.48 -7.46
C LEU A 43 10.22 -17.90 -8.75
N VAL A 44 11.19 -17.12 -9.25
CA VAL A 44 11.97 -17.49 -10.45
C VAL A 44 12.80 -18.76 -10.20
N ALA A 45 13.35 -18.90 -8.99
CA ALA A 45 14.12 -20.07 -8.58
C ALA A 45 13.26 -21.31 -8.28
N ALA A 46 11.93 -21.16 -8.17
CA ALA A 46 10.97 -22.24 -7.90
C ALA A 46 10.13 -22.59 -9.15
N PRO A 47 10.67 -23.33 -10.15
CA PRO A 47 9.86 -23.88 -11.24
C PRO A 47 8.95 -25.00 -10.67
N PRO A 48 7.64 -25.11 -11.02
CA PRO A 48 7.03 -25.04 -12.36
C PRO A 48 5.80 -24.08 -12.51
N LEU A 49 5.57 -23.09 -11.64
CA LEU A 49 4.40 -22.18 -11.72
C LEU A 49 4.27 -21.42 -13.06
N ILE A 50 5.40 -21.10 -13.72
CA ILE A 50 5.46 -20.24 -14.92
C ILE A 50 5.69 -21.06 -16.21
N ALA A 51 6.14 -22.32 -16.10
CA ALA A 51 6.63 -23.10 -17.23
C ALA A 51 5.56 -23.81 -18.08
N GLY A 52 4.26 -23.65 -17.78
CA GLY A 52 3.17 -24.13 -18.65
C GLY A 52 3.01 -25.66 -18.74
N GLU A 53 3.81 -26.46 -18.04
CA GLU A 53 3.68 -27.92 -18.01
C GLU A 53 2.64 -28.41 -16.98
N GLY A 54 1.37 -28.03 -17.20
CA GLY A 54 0.19 -28.67 -16.59
C GLY A 54 0.06 -28.66 -15.04
N PRO A 55 -1.16 -28.88 -14.50
CA PRO A 55 -1.38 -28.96 -13.07
C PRO A 55 -1.03 -30.36 -12.55
N ALA A 56 0.27 -30.67 -12.44
CA ALA A 56 0.69 -31.69 -11.49
C ALA A 56 1.20 -30.96 -10.25
N LEU A 57 0.30 -30.62 -9.32
CA LEU A 57 0.66 -30.31 -7.93
C LEU A 57 1.56 -31.43 -7.32
N ALA A 58 1.53 -32.63 -7.93
CA ALA A 58 2.39 -33.78 -7.63
C ALA A 58 3.86 -33.67 -8.10
N ALA A 59 4.24 -32.69 -8.91
CA ALA A 59 5.60 -32.55 -9.45
C ALA A 59 6.55 -31.69 -8.59
N TRP A 60 6.03 -31.03 -7.55
CA TRP A 60 6.81 -30.12 -6.72
C TRP A 60 7.49 -30.87 -5.59
N SER A 61 8.81 -30.73 -5.45
CA SER A 61 9.46 -31.09 -4.19
C SER A 61 8.97 -30.18 -3.06
N PRO A 62 8.92 -30.66 -1.79
CA PRO A 62 8.55 -29.83 -0.65
C PRO A 62 9.36 -28.54 -0.53
N LEU A 63 10.64 -28.57 -0.91
CA LEU A 63 11.51 -27.40 -0.90
C LEU A 63 11.09 -26.35 -1.94
N GLN A 64 10.72 -26.76 -3.14
CA GLN A 64 10.20 -25.84 -4.17
C GLN A 64 8.87 -25.22 -3.74
N GLY A 65 7.98 -26.02 -3.14
CA GLY A 65 6.71 -25.53 -2.61
C GLY A 65 6.92 -24.49 -1.50
N ALA A 66 7.83 -24.77 -0.56
CA ALA A 66 8.17 -23.83 0.51
C ALA A 66 8.82 -22.54 -0.02
N ALA A 67 9.72 -22.64 -1.00
CA ALA A 67 10.34 -21.48 -1.63
C ALA A 67 9.32 -20.59 -2.34
N ALA A 68 8.37 -21.18 -3.08
CA ALA A 68 7.33 -20.42 -3.75
C ALA A 68 6.36 -19.77 -2.75
N LEU A 69 5.95 -20.48 -1.70
CA LEU A 69 5.09 -19.91 -0.65
C LEU A 69 5.78 -18.73 0.04
N LEU A 70 7.07 -18.86 0.38
CA LEU A 70 7.84 -17.77 0.95
C LEU A 70 7.95 -16.61 -0.05
N GLY A 71 8.24 -16.90 -1.32
CA GLY A 71 8.31 -15.89 -2.39
C GLY A 71 7.02 -15.08 -2.52
N LEU A 72 5.88 -15.76 -2.60
CA LEU A 72 4.55 -15.13 -2.61
C LEU A 72 4.30 -14.29 -1.36
N THR A 73 4.66 -14.80 -0.18
CA THR A 73 4.50 -14.07 1.08
C THR A 73 5.29 -12.77 1.09
N LEU A 74 6.56 -12.81 0.65
CA LEU A 74 7.40 -11.61 0.57
C LEU A 74 6.87 -10.59 -0.44
N LEU A 75 6.37 -11.06 -1.59
CA LEU A 75 5.74 -10.20 -2.58
C LEU A 75 4.45 -9.57 -2.05
N SER A 76 3.60 -10.32 -1.35
CA SER A 76 2.40 -9.78 -0.72
C SER A 76 2.73 -8.71 0.33
N LEU A 77 3.75 -8.95 1.18
CA LEU A 77 4.23 -7.97 2.15
C LEU A 77 4.79 -6.72 1.47
N ALA A 78 5.57 -6.88 0.41
CA ALA A 78 6.07 -5.77 -0.38
C ALA A 78 4.88 -4.97 -0.97
N ASN A 79 3.92 -5.63 -1.59
CA ASN A 79 2.78 -4.98 -2.22
C ASN A 79 1.91 -4.19 -1.23
N LEU A 80 1.54 -4.80 -0.11
CA LEU A 80 0.76 -4.15 0.94
C LEU A 80 1.49 -2.93 1.54
N SER A 81 2.80 -3.05 1.75
CA SER A 81 3.59 -1.94 2.32
C SER A 81 3.89 -0.84 1.31
N LEU A 82 3.98 -1.14 0.01
CA LEU A 82 4.16 -0.15 -1.05
C LEU A 82 2.97 0.80 -1.17
N PHE A 83 1.76 0.38 -0.77
CA PHE A 83 0.62 1.30 -0.68
C PHE A 83 0.89 2.47 0.27
N ALA A 84 1.49 2.21 1.44
CA ALA A 84 1.85 3.29 2.38
C ALA A 84 2.89 4.24 1.76
N THR A 85 3.85 3.71 1.01
CA THR A 85 4.83 4.54 0.28
C THR A 85 4.15 5.40 -0.77
N LEU A 86 3.21 4.85 -1.54
CA LEU A 86 2.43 5.58 -2.53
C LEU A 86 1.59 6.67 -1.87
N HIS A 87 0.82 6.32 -0.84
CA HIS A 87 -0.02 7.23 -0.05
C HIS A 87 0.76 8.44 0.44
N GLU A 88 1.78 8.22 1.27
CA GLU A 88 2.57 9.32 1.86
C GLU A 88 3.34 10.13 0.82
N SER A 89 3.80 9.49 -0.26
CA SER A 89 4.52 10.20 -1.32
C SER A 89 3.59 11.06 -2.18
N THR A 90 2.33 10.64 -2.39
CA THR A 90 1.33 11.46 -3.10
C THR A 90 0.96 12.72 -2.31
N HIS A 91 0.94 12.64 -0.98
CA HIS A 91 0.83 13.78 -0.06
C HIS A 91 2.10 14.62 0.05
N GLY A 92 3.26 14.09 -0.37
CA GLY A 92 4.55 14.77 -0.24
C GLY A 92 5.09 14.80 1.19
N THR A 93 4.64 13.84 2.03
CA THR A 93 4.97 13.73 3.45
C THR A 93 6.03 12.65 3.72
N ALA A 94 6.20 11.69 2.80
CA ALA A 94 7.16 10.58 2.99
C ALA A 94 8.61 11.05 3.11
N PHE A 95 9.00 12.06 2.32
CA PHE A 95 10.36 12.60 2.28
C PHE A 95 10.36 14.13 2.46
N ARG A 96 11.48 14.66 2.94
CA ARG A 96 11.73 16.11 2.99
C ARG A 96 11.94 16.64 1.57
N GLN A 97 12.63 15.88 0.72
CA GLN A 97 12.88 16.28 -0.67
C GLN A 97 11.68 15.94 -1.57
N ARG A 98 11.20 16.93 -2.32
CA ARG A 98 10.09 16.75 -3.27
C ARG A 98 10.39 15.71 -4.35
N ALA A 99 11.61 15.72 -4.90
CA ALA A 99 12.01 14.77 -5.94
C ALA A 99 11.99 13.31 -5.45
N LEU A 100 12.32 13.07 -4.17
CA LEU A 100 12.24 11.73 -3.59
C LEU A 100 10.78 11.26 -3.44
N ASN A 101 9.86 12.13 -3.06
CA ASN A 101 8.43 11.80 -3.04
C ASN A 101 7.93 11.45 -4.46
N GLU A 102 8.25 12.25 -5.47
CA GLU A 102 7.82 11.95 -6.84
C GLU A 102 8.41 10.62 -7.36
N ALA A 103 9.70 10.36 -7.12
CA ALA A 103 10.33 9.11 -7.52
C ALA A 103 9.72 7.90 -6.78
N ALA A 104 9.51 8.00 -5.46
CA ALA A 104 8.90 6.94 -4.67
C ALA A 104 7.44 6.70 -5.04
N ALA A 105 6.67 7.76 -5.35
CA ALA A 105 5.31 7.65 -5.83
C ALA A 105 5.26 6.89 -7.17
N TRP A 106 6.10 7.25 -8.15
CA TRP A 106 6.17 6.53 -9.42
C TRP A 106 6.58 5.07 -9.25
N PHE A 107 7.60 4.81 -8.44
CA PHE A 107 8.04 3.44 -8.16
C PHE A 107 6.91 2.62 -7.52
N ALA A 108 6.30 3.10 -6.44
CA ALA A 108 5.25 2.36 -5.73
C ALA A 108 3.98 2.20 -6.58
N ALA A 109 3.62 3.20 -7.39
CA ALA A 109 2.46 3.13 -8.27
C ALA A 109 2.65 2.10 -9.40
N LEU A 110 3.86 2.00 -9.98
CA LEU A 110 4.17 1.00 -11.00
C LEU A 110 4.38 -0.40 -10.42
N ALA A 111 5.12 -0.50 -9.31
CA ALA A 111 5.48 -1.79 -8.71
C ALA A 111 4.34 -2.44 -7.91
N GLY A 112 3.44 -1.64 -7.33
CA GLY A 112 2.41 -2.13 -6.41
C GLY A 112 0.97 -2.03 -6.90
N GLN A 113 0.59 -0.94 -7.57
CA GLN A 113 -0.82 -0.67 -7.91
C GLN A 113 -1.13 -0.61 -9.41
N ILE A 114 -0.11 -0.64 -10.26
CA ILE A 114 -0.22 -0.60 -11.73
C ILE A 114 -1.11 0.57 -12.17
N MET A 115 -0.86 1.75 -11.60
CA MET A 115 -1.58 2.99 -11.93
C MET A 115 -0.64 4.20 -11.89
N PRO A 116 -0.92 5.29 -12.61
CA PRO A 116 -0.10 6.49 -12.53
C PRO A 116 -0.32 7.21 -11.19
N PRO A 117 0.72 7.80 -10.57
CA PRO A 117 0.59 8.52 -9.29
C PRO A 117 -0.43 9.66 -9.31
N GLN A 118 -0.66 10.29 -10.46
CA GLN A 118 -1.64 11.36 -10.63
C GLN A 118 -3.05 10.84 -10.40
N LEU A 119 -3.38 9.66 -10.93
CA LEU A 119 -4.69 9.05 -10.72
C LEU A 119 -4.92 8.75 -9.24
N MET A 120 -3.92 8.16 -8.58
CA MET A 120 -3.99 7.91 -7.13
C MET A 120 -4.14 9.23 -6.36
N ARG A 121 -3.39 10.27 -6.70
CA ARG A 121 -3.46 11.57 -6.02
C ARG A 121 -4.84 12.21 -6.13
N GLU A 122 -5.44 12.25 -7.32
CA GLU A 122 -6.78 12.82 -7.51
C GLU A 122 -7.85 11.99 -6.78
N PHE A 123 -7.82 10.66 -6.95
CA PHE A 123 -8.71 9.73 -6.24
C PHE A 123 -8.63 9.93 -4.73
N HIS A 124 -7.40 9.99 -4.21
CA HIS A 124 -7.16 10.03 -2.79
C HIS A 124 -7.49 11.39 -2.16
N PHE A 125 -7.25 12.50 -2.86
CA PHE A 125 -7.71 13.81 -2.40
C PHE A 125 -9.22 13.97 -2.44
N ALA A 126 -9.90 13.38 -3.44
CA ALA A 126 -11.36 13.32 -3.45
C ALA A 126 -11.88 12.52 -2.25
N HIS A 127 -11.29 11.37 -1.96
CA HIS A 127 -11.59 10.57 -0.76
C HIS A 127 -11.40 11.37 0.53
N HIS A 128 -10.26 12.05 0.74
CA HIS A 128 -10.04 12.87 1.95
C HIS A 128 -11.01 14.05 2.09
N ARG A 129 -11.46 14.62 0.96
CA ARG A 129 -12.44 15.72 0.98
C ARG A 129 -13.85 15.23 1.33
N HIS A 130 -14.21 14.06 0.85
CA HIS A 130 -15.58 13.53 0.89
C HIS A 130 -15.67 12.23 1.69
N THR A 131 -14.78 12.02 2.67
CA THR A 131 -14.65 10.74 3.37
C THR A 131 -15.99 10.33 3.97
N HIS A 132 -16.43 9.09 3.68
CA HIS A 132 -17.73 8.55 4.11
C HIS A 132 -18.98 9.24 3.53
N GLU A 133 -18.85 10.12 2.53
CA GLU A 133 -19.99 10.64 1.77
C GLU A 133 -20.31 9.68 0.61
N LEU A 134 -21.38 8.88 0.74
CA LEU A 134 -21.71 7.77 -0.17
C LEU A 134 -21.61 8.09 -1.67
N GLU A 135 -22.05 9.29 -2.08
CA GLU A 135 -22.12 9.69 -3.49
C GLU A 135 -20.82 10.34 -4.01
N GLN A 136 -19.93 10.77 -3.13
CA GLN A 136 -18.78 11.62 -3.47
C GLN A 136 -17.44 10.96 -3.12
N ASP A 137 -17.41 10.06 -2.14
CA ASP A 137 -16.23 9.27 -1.80
C ASP A 137 -15.98 8.20 -2.87
N PRO A 138 -14.91 8.33 -3.68
CA PRO A 138 -14.65 7.38 -4.75
C PRO A 138 -14.24 6.00 -4.20
N GLU A 139 -13.82 5.88 -2.93
CA GLU A 139 -13.50 4.60 -2.30
C GLU A 139 -14.74 3.77 -2.01
N LEU A 140 -15.89 4.41 -1.77
CA LEU A 140 -17.15 3.71 -1.54
C LEU A 140 -17.78 3.17 -2.82
N GLY A 141 -17.45 3.73 -3.99
CA GLY A 141 -18.02 3.33 -5.27
C GLY A 141 -19.55 3.38 -5.32
N GLY A 142 -20.20 4.22 -4.49
CA GLY A 142 -21.66 4.26 -4.33
C GLY A 142 -22.28 3.08 -3.57
N LEU A 143 -21.45 2.21 -2.97
CA LEU A 143 -21.91 1.00 -2.29
C LEU A 143 -22.24 1.30 -0.82
N ALA A 144 -23.54 1.47 -0.53
CA ALA A 144 -24.05 1.87 0.78
C ALA A 144 -23.63 0.98 1.96
N PHE A 145 -23.28 -0.28 1.70
CA PHE A 145 -22.79 -1.18 2.76
C PHE A 145 -21.37 -0.84 3.23
N MET A 146 -20.53 -0.25 2.37
CA MET A 146 -19.16 0.19 2.72
C MET A 146 -19.17 1.49 3.53
N ALA A 147 -20.20 2.33 3.36
CA ALA A 147 -20.37 3.57 4.11
C ALA A 147 -20.67 3.34 5.61
N ARG A 148 -20.97 2.09 6.00
CA ARG A 148 -21.31 1.72 7.37
C ARG A 148 -20.20 0.88 7.95
N TRP A 149 -19.95 1.06 9.24
CA TRP A 149 -18.97 0.22 9.95
C TRP A 149 -19.34 -1.26 9.82
N PRO A 150 -18.43 -2.12 9.33
CA PRO A 150 -18.74 -3.52 9.09
C PRO A 150 -18.97 -4.25 10.41
N ARG A 151 -19.92 -5.19 10.41
CA ARG A 151 -20.31 -5.97 11.59
C ARG A 151 -20.17 -7.47 11.33
N GLY A 152 -19.79 -8.21 12.37
CA GLY A 152 -19.64 -9.67 12.29
C GLY A 152 -18.64 -10.08 11.21
N LEU A 153 -19.02 -11.07 10.40
CA LEU A 153 -18.16 -11.59 9.32
C LEU A 153 -17.95 -10.60 8.18
N LEU A 154 -18.80 -9.55 8.05
CA LEU A 154 -18.62 -8.52 7.02
C LEU A 154 -17.28 -7.78 7.20
N TRP A 155 -16.79 -7.69 8.45
CA TRP A 155 -15.49 -7.09 8.75
C TRP A 155 -14.37 -7.79 7.97
N LEU A 156 -14.42 -9.12 7.85
CA LEU A 156 -13.42 -9.88 7.09
C LEU A 156 -13.44 -9.51 5.60
N GLY A 157 -14.63 -9.33 5.01
CA GLY A 157 -14.75 -8.86 3.62
C GLY A 157 -14.13 -7.48 3.46
N THR A 158 -14.56 -6.52 4.28
CA THR A 158 -14.08 -5.13 4.22
C THR A 158 -12.57 -4.98 4.41
N VAL A 159 -11.93 -5.74 5.32
CA VAL A 159 -10.47 -5.64 5.53
C VAL A 159 -9.64 -6.49 4.56
N SER A 160 -10.24 -7.47 3.88
CA SER A 160 -9.53 -8.31 2.91
C SER A 160 -9.50 -7.72 1.50
N GLY A 161 -10.35 -6.72 1.22
CA GLY A 161 -10.48 -6.12 -0.10
C GLY A 161 -11.22 -7.02 -1.11
N LEU A 162 -12.00 -8.00 -0.63
CA LEU A 162 -12.93 -8.84 -1.39
C LEU A 162 -14.36 -8.31 -1.27
#